data_AF-A0A1G7TZR1-F1
#
_entry.id   AF-A0A1G7TZR1-F1
#
_cell.length_a   1.000
_cell.length_b   1.000
_cell.length_c   1.000
_cell.angle_alpha   90.00
_cell.angle_beta   90.00
_cell.angle_gamma   90.00
#
_symmetry.space_group_name_H-M   'P 1'
#
loop_
_entity.id
_entity.type
_entity.pdbx_description
1 polymer ?
#
loop_
_entity_poly.entity_id
_entity_poly.type
_entity_poly.pdbx_seq_one_letter_code
_entity_poly.pdbx_strand_id
1 'polypeptide(L)'
;MRRLALFMLVIALLLAVISPASVSAAVKAAPIPEKMPHRVAMALNSKYIQIDNKSIELGKKSHHELPDLFTNVLLIPVKPLADGFQGSYSLNAKTKKVQLVLDQVKFEFTLHSKEAKVNGQSVTMPYEVRLDSDIVKVPTQVFVDSLKRYDVLVFDQRAVVFREKGKVEVGQAQRI
;
A
#
# COMPACT_ATOMS: atom_id res chain seq x y z
N MET A 1 45.70 -64.20 -3.70
CA MET A 1 44.52 -63.54 -4.30
C MET A 1 44.21 -62.29 -3.47
N ARG A 2 44.00 -61.15 -4.15
CA ARG A 2 43.14 -59.97 -3.84
C ARG A 2 42.72 -59.75 -2.38
N ARG A 3 42.67 -58.55 -1.78
CA ARG A 3 42.82 -57.12 -2.14
C ARG A 3 42.45 -56.33 -0.86
N LEU A 4 43.03 -55.14 -0.69
CA LEU A 4 42.49 -53.91 -0.05
C LEU A 4 42.02 -53.99 1.43
N ALA A 5 42.65 -53.33 2.41
CA ALA A 5 42.78 -51.87 2.65
C ALA A 5 41.46 -51.16 3.01
N LEU A 6 41.33 -50.68 4.25
CA LEU A 6 40.80 -49.35 4.65
C LEU A 6 40.84 -49.24 6.19
N PHE A 7 41.78 -48.50 6.78
CA PHE A 7 41.63 -47.10 7.20
C PHE A 7 40.28 -46.82 7.90
N MET A 8 40.26 -46.90 9.23
CA MET A 8 39.20 -46.29 10.04
C MET A 8 39.70 -44.98 10.64
N LEU A 9 39.19 -43.90 10.04
CA LEU A 9 39.31 -42.50 10.41
C LEU A 9 38.27 -42.20 11.51
N VAL A 10 38.72 -41.85 12.72
CA VAL A 10 37.82 -41.38 13.79
C VAL A 10 37.71 -39.86 13.65
N ILE A 11 36.62 -39.39 13.04
CA ILE A 11 36.27 -37.96 12.95
C ILE A 11 35.56 -37.55 14.25
N ALA A 12 36.18 -36.64 15.00
CA ALA A 12 35.58 -35.95 16.13
C ALA A 12 34.43 -35.05 15.64
N LEU A 13 33.21 -35.39 16.05
CA LEU A 13 32.00 -34.61 15.75
C LEU A 13 31.88 -33.47 16.78
N LEU A 14 32.34 -32.28 16.39
CA LEU A 14 32.15 -31.04 17.15
C LEU A 14 30.70 -30.56 16.96
N LEU A 15 29.86 -30.68 17.99
CA LEU A 15 28.52 -30.09 18.04
C LEU A 15 28.64 -28.56 18.21
N ALA A 16 28.66 -27.84 17.09
CA ALA A 16 28.44 -26.39 17.09
C ALA A 16 26.94 -26.13 17.26
N VAL A 17 26.53 -25.75 18.46
CA VAL A 17 25.22 -25.15 18.74
C VAL A 17 25.19 -23.78 18.08
N ILE A 18 24.62 -23.69 16.87
CA ILE A 18 24.40 -22.41 16.20
C ILE A 18 23.02 -21.91 16.67
N SER A 19 23.01 -21.11 17.73
CA SER A 19 21.86 -20.27 18.07
C SER A 19 21.63 -19.26 16.94
N PRO A 20 20.43 -19.13 16.35
CA PRO A 20 20.15 -18.04 15.43
C PRO A 20 20.03 -16.75 16.25
N ALA A 21 21.11 -15.96 16.26
CA ALA A 21 21.05 -14.57 16.67
C ALA A 21 20.00 -13.88 15.79
N SER A 22 18.88 -13.51 16.42
CA SER A 22 17.83 -12.72 15.79
C SER A 22 18.42 -11.36 15.46
N VAL A 23 18.85 -11.16 14.21
CA VAL A 23 19.24 -9.85 13.69
C VAL A 23 17.96 -9.03 13.56
N SER A 24 17.49 -8.49 14.68
CA SER A 24 16.54 -7.38 14.69
C SER A 24 17.30 -6.14 14.23
N ALA A 25 17.54 -6.05 12.92
CA ALA A 25 17.91 -4.79 12.31
C ALA A 25 16.72 -3.84 12.56
N ALA A 26 16.84 -2.98 13.57
CA ALA A 26 15.99 -1.82 13.71
C ALA A 26 16.17 -1.01 12.42
N VAL A 27 15.25 -1.19 11.48
CA VAL A 27 15.15 -0.37 10.28
C VAL A 27 14.93 1.04 10.79
N LYS A 28 16.00 1.84 10.78
CA LYS A 28 15.96 3.27 11.09
C LYS A 28 14.90 3.86 10.17
N ALA A 29 13.77 4.26 10.75
CA ALA A 29 12.68 4.88 10.01
C ALA A 29 13.28 6.03 9.20
N ALA A 30 13.09 5.99 7.88
CA ALA A 30 13.57 7.06 7.01
C ALA A 30 13.03 8.40 7.54
N PRO A 31 13.83 9.48 7.51
CA PRO A 31 13.36 10.80 7.91
C PRO A 31 12.11 11.15 7.09
N ILE A 32 11.05 11.58 7.77
CA ILE A 32 9.79 11.97 7.14
C ILE A 32 10.09 13.17 6.24
N PRO A 33 9.87 13.10 4.91
CA PRO A 33 10.08 14.25 4.05
C PRO A 33 9.17 15.41 4.48
N GLU A 34 9.75 16.59 4.59
CA GLU A 34 9.16 17.80 5.18
C GLU A 34 7.90 18.30 4.46
N LYS A 35 7.65 17.85 3.22
CA LYS A 35 6.50 18.29 2.41
C LYS A 35 5.56 17.15 2.00
N MET A 36 4.99 16.47 2.99
CA MET A 36 3.80 15.63 2.76
C MET A 36 2.60 16.52 2.39
N PRO A 37 1.73 16.08 1.48
CA PRO A 37 0.66 16.94 0.97
C PRO A 37 -0.29 17.35 2.09
N HIS A 38 -0.77 18.59 2.05
CA HIS A 38 -1.84 19.08 2.91
C HIS A 38 -3.21 18.63 2.43
N ARG A 39 -3.40 18.49 1.11
CA ARG A 39 -4.65 18.05 0.52
C ARG A 39 -4.39 17.15 -0.68
N VAL A 40 -5.11 16.03 -0.75
CA VAL A 40 -5.19 15.21 -1.96
C VAL A 40 -6.66 15.01 -2.31
N ALA A 41 -7.06 15.30 -3.54
CA ALA A 41 -8.44 15.12 -3.99
C ALA A 41 -8.51 14.35 -5.31
N MET A 42 -9.42 13.39 -5.36
CA MET A 42 -9.71 12.57 -6.54
C MET A 42 -11.21 12.44 -6.72
N ALA A 43 -11.66 12.46 -7.97
CA ALA A 43 -13.06 12.29 -8.33
C ALA A 43 -13.22 11.25 -9.44
N LEU A 44 -14.37 10.61 -9.48
CA LEU A 44 -14.80 9.67 -10.51
C LEU A 44 -14.54 10.27 -11.91
N ASN A 45 -13.92 9.49 -12.80
CA ASN A 45 -13.61 9.90 -14.17
C ASN A 45 -12.78 11.19 -14.31
N SER A 46 -12.20 11.71 -13.21
CA SER A 46 -11.34 12.88 -13.26
C SER A 46 -9.99 12.51 -13.86
N LYS A 47 -9.58 13.25 -14.89
CA LYS A 47 -8.23 13.21 -15.47
C LYS A 47 -7.17 13.85 -14.57
N TYR A 48 -7.54 14.36 -13.39
CA TYR A 48 -6.60 15.02 -12.49
C TYR A 48 -6.74 14.52 -11.06
N ILE A 49 -5.60 14.26 -10.44
CA ILE A 49 -5.43 14.26 -8.98
C ILE A 49 -5.00 15.65 -8.58
N GLN A 50 -5.71 16.27 -7.63
CA GLN A 50 -5.29 17.53 -7.04
C GLN A 50 -4.44 17.23 -5.81
N ILE A 51 -3.20 17.70 -5.77
CA ILE A 51 -2.28 17.59 -4.64
C ILE A 51 -1.84 19.00 -4.26
N ASP A 52 -2.33 19.49 -3.14
CA ASP A 52 -2.24 20.89 -2.74
C ASP A 52 -2.69 21.83 -3.88
N ASN A 53 -1.77 22.65 -4.39
CA ASN A 53 -1.99 23.59 -5.50
C ASN A 53 -1.51 23.04 -6.85
N LYS A 54 -1.21 21.73 -6.94
CA LYS A 54 -0.74 21.06 -8.15
C LYS A 54 -1.79 20.08 -8.68
N SER A 55 -1.93 20.01 -9.99
CA SER A 55 -2.72 18.98 -10.66
C SER A 55 -1.80 17.97 -11.32
N ILE A 56 -1.95 16.69 -10.97
CA ILE A 56 -1.28 15.58 -11.64
C ILE A 56 -2.29 14.97 -12.61
N GLU A 57 -1.94 15.00 -13.89
CA GLU A 57 -2.78 14.45 -14.94
C GLU A 57 -2.69 12.92 -14.99
N LEU A 58 -3.85 12.28 -14.98
CA LEU A 58 -4.11 10.86 -15.15
C LEU A 58 -4.70 10.60 -16.54
N GLY A 59 -4.64 9.36 -17.00
CA GLY A 59 -5.33 8.96 -18.22
C GLY A 59 -4.53 9.24 -19.49
N LYS A 60 -3.27 9.70 -19.37
CA LYS A 60 -2.41 10.01 -20.53
C LYS A 60 -2.17 8.80 -21.40
N LYS A 61 -1.99 7.64 -20.77
CA LYS A 61 -1.70 6.39 -21.46
C LYS A 61 -2.95 5.54 -21.65
N SER A 62 -3.91 5.62 -20.74
CA SER A 62 -5.12 4.81 -20.78
C SER A 62 -6.21 5.36 -19.88
N HIS A 63 -7.48 5.31 -20.30
CA HIS A 63 -8.64 5.62 -19.44
C HIS A 63 -8.70 4.72 -18.19
N HIS A 64 -8.04 3.56 -18.20
CA HIS A 64 -7.92 2.71 -17.01
C HIS A 64 -7.11 3.37 -15.88
N GLU A 65 -6.41 4.49 -16.11
CA GLU A 65 -5.76 5.26 -15.05
C GLU A 65 -6.74 6.14 -14.26
N LEU A 66 -7.98 6.30 -14.70
CA LEU A 66 -8.95 7.16 -14.02
C LEU A 66 -9.59 6.44 -12.80
N PRO A 67 -10.04 7.17 -11.78
CA PRO A 67 -10.90 6.62 -10.73
C PRO A 67 -12.20 6.07 -11.30
N ASP A 68 -12.62 4.89 -10.82
CA ASP A 68 -13.82 4.20 -11.30
C ASP A 68 -14.79 3.91 -10.16
N LEU A 69 -16.05 3.71 -10.50
CA LEU A 69 -17.09 3.25 -9.58
C LEU A 69 -17.43 1.78 -9.89
N PHE A 70 -17.23 0.90 -8.92
CA PHE A 70 -17.68 -0.50 -9.02
C PHE A 70 -18.64 -0.81 -7.89
N THR A 71 -19.87 -1.18 -8.22
CA THR A 71 -20.90 -1.52 -7.22
C THR A 71 -21.06 -0.41 -6.16
N ASN A 72 -21.10 0.85 -6.61
CA ASN A 72 -21.14 2.06 -5.75
C ASN A 72 -19.92 2.27 -4.84
N VAL A 73 -18.81 1.58 -5.09
CA VAL A 73 -17.54 1.78 -4.40
C VAL A 73 -16.58 2.53 -5.32
N LEU A 74 -16.08 3.67 -4.86
CA LEU A 74 -15.04 4.42 -5.57
C LEU A 74 -13.68 3.71 -5.42
N LEU A 75 -13.16 3.23 -6.54
CA LEU A 75 -11.83 2.63 -6.67
C LEU A 75 -10.87 3.65 -7.28
N ILE A 76 -9.71 3.82 -6.66
CA ILE A 76 -8.68 4.77 -7.11
C ILE A 76 -7.36 4.09 -7.47
N PRO A 77 -6.65 4.58 -8.50
CA PRO A 77 -5.30 4.14 -8.82
C PRO A 77 -4.32 4.49 -7.68
N VAL A 78 -3.56 3.51 -7.19
CA VAL A 78 -2.70 3.72 -6.01
C VAL A 78 -1.29 4.19 -6.32
N LYS A 79 -0.78 3.93 -7.52
CA LYS A 79 0.59 4.34 -7.89
C LYS A 79 0.76 5.87 -7.87
N PRO A 80 -0.15 6.66 -8.48
CA PRO A 80 -0.06 8.13 -8.41
C PRO A 80 -0.19 8.69 -6.98
N LEU A 81 -0.90 7.99 -6.08
CA LEU A 81 -0.96 8.36 -4.66
C LEU A 81 0.39 8.20 -3.99
N ALA A 82 1.11 7.09 -4.26
CA ALA A 82 2.45 6.89 -3.73
C ALA A 82 3.37 8.05 -4.14
N ASP A 83 3.36 8.44 -5.41
CA ASP A 83 4.15 9.57 -5.90
C ASP A 83 3.77 10.88 -5.18
N GLY A 84 2.47 11.13 -5.02
CA GLY A 84 1.94 12.32 -4.34
C GLY A 84 2.29 12.44 -2.86
N PHE A 85 2.31 11.31 -2.15
CA PHE A 85 2.68 11.23 -0.74
C PHE A 85 4.18 10.98 -0.53
N GLN A 86 5.00 11.04 -1.59
CA GLN A 86 6.42 10.65 -1.53
C GLN A 86 6.63 9.27 -0.86
N GLY A 87 5.66 8.40 -1.09
CA GLY A 87 5.58 7.05 -0.58
C GLY A 87 6.26 6.04 -1.51
N SER A 88 5.92 4.77 -1.32
CA SER A 88 6.42 3.69 -2.17
C SER A 88 5.29 2.81 -2.67
N TYR A 89 5.40 2.35 -3.91
CA TYR A 89 4.50 1.37 -4.52
C TYR A 89 5.30 0.21 -5.11
N SER A 90 4.85 -1.01 -4.88
CA SER A 90 5.36 -2.20 -5.55
C SER A 90 4.24 -3.20 -5.84
N LEU A 91 4.35 -3.87 -6.98
CA LEU A 91 3.48 -4.99 -7.36
C LEU A 91 4.36 -6.20 -7.65
N ASN A 92 4.12 -7.30 -6.93
CA ASN A 92 4.72 -8.59 -7.22
C ASN A 92 3.71 -9.43 -8.01
N ALA A 93 3.89 -9.48 -9.33
CA ALA A 93 2.98 -10.19 -10.24
C ALA A 93 2.87 -11.71 -9.93
N LYS A 94 3.96 -12.34 -9.46
CA LYS A 94 3.96 -13.78 -9.13
C LYS A 94 3.07 -14.11 -7.94
N THR A 95 3.14 -13.28 -6.90
CA THR A 95 2.39 -13.49 -5.66
C THR A 95 1.07 -12.74 -5.62
N LYS A 96 0.79 -11.91 -6.65
CA LYS A 96 -0.37 -11.00 -6.72
C LYS A 96 -0.45 -10.05 -5.51
N LYS A 97 0.69 -9.74 -4.90
CA LYS A 97 0.77 -8.85 -3.73
C LYS A 97 1.15 -7.45 -4.18
N VAL A 98 0.43 -6.47 -3.64
CA VAL A 98 0.71 -5.05 -3.80
C VAL A 98 1.11 -4.49 -2.45
N GLN A 99 2.20 -3.73 -2.42
CA GLN A 99 2.58 -2.96 -1.24
C GLN A 99 2.54 -1.48 -1.59
N LEU A 100 1.86 -0.72 -0.74
CA LEU A 100 1.74 0.71 -0.82
C LEU A 100 2.14 1.30 0.54
N VAL A 101 3.03 2.28 0.55
CA VAL A 101 3.37 3.02 1.76
C VAL A 101 2.97 4.46 1.56
N LEU A 102 2.08 4.96 2.40
CA LEU A 102 1.67 6.37 2.45
C LEU A 102 1.81 6.84 3.88
N ASP A 103 2.48 7.97 4.11
CA ASP A 103 2.63 8.52 5.45
C ASP A 103 3.09 7.52 6.54
N GLN A 104 4.13 6.73 6.23
CA GLN A 104 4.64 5.65 7.10
C GLN A 104 3.63 4.53 7.42
N VAL A 105 2.43 4.56 6.83
CA VAL A 105 1.44 3.49 6.93
C VAL A 105 1.67 2.53 5.77
N LYS A 106 1.90 1.26 6.10
CA LYS A 106 2.07 0.19 5.14
C LYS A 106 0.73 -0.48 4.86
N PHE A 107 0.31 -0.44 3.60
CA PHE A 107 -0.84 -1.17 3.08
C PHE A 107 -0.33 -2.35 2.25
N GLU A 108 -0.87 -3.53 2.53
CA GLU A 108 -0.59 -4.75 1.77
C GLU A 108 -1.92 -5.27 1.21
N PHE A 109 -2.00 -5.35 -0.12
CA PHE A 109 -3.19 -5.84 -0.81
C PHE A 109 -2.87 -7.13 -1.55
N THR A 110 -3.88 -7.96 -1.73
CA THR A 110 -3.84 -9.09 -2.65
C THR A 110 -4.81 -8.79 -3.79
N LEU A 111 -4.35 -8.88 -5.05
CA LEU A 111 -5.22 -8.66 -6.22
C LEU A 111 -6.40 -9.64 -6.19
N HIS A 112 -7.59 -9.14 -6.55
CA HIS A 112 -8.86 -9.88 -6.54
C HIS A 112 -9.25 -10.41 -5.15
N SER A 113 -8.82 -9.71 -4.10
CA SER A 113 -9.24 -9.98 -2.72
C SER A 113 -9.83 -8.73 -2.09
N LYS A 114 -10.82 -8.94 -1.22
CA LYS A 114 -11.38 -7.93 -0.33
C LYS A 114 -10.56 -7.76 0.95
N GLU A 115 -9.54 -8.57 1.17
CA GLU A 115 -8.68 -8.48 2.35
C GLU A 115 -7.44 -7.63 2.06
N ALA A 116 -7.19 -6.69 2.96
CA ALA A 116 -5.96 -5.91 3.02
C ALA A 116 -5.31 -6.08 4.39
N LYS A 117 -4.03 -5.72 4.49
CA LYS A 117 -3.37 -5.48 5.78
C LYS A 117 -2.93 -4.03 5.87
N VAL A 118 -3.28 -3.37 6.97
CA VAL A 118 -2.84 -2.01 7.30
C VAL A 118 -1.92 -2.12 8.52
N ASN A 119 -0.64 -1.80 8.35
CA ASN A 119 0.40 -2.01 9.37
C ASN A 119 0.38 -3.43 9.98
N GLY A 120 0.11 -4.44 9.14
CA GLY A 120 0.03 -5.85 9.54
C GLY A 120 -1.32 -6.30 10.10
N GLN A 121 -2.24 -5.38 10.41
CA GLN A 121 -3.61 -5.71 10.86
C GLN A 121 -4.52 -5.97 9.67
N SER A 122 -5.25 -7.08 9.69
CA SER A 122 -6.21 -7.42 8.62
C SER A 122 -7.40 -6.47 8.62
N VAL A 123 -7.80 -6.00 7.44
CA VAL A 123 -8.96 -5.14 7.20
C VAL A 123 -9.75 -5.71 6.02
N THR A 124 -11.06 -5.81 6.18
CA THR A 124 -11.97 -6.19 5.10
C THR A 124 -12.47 -4.95 4.37
N MET A 125 -12.29 -4.92 3.06
CA MET A 125 -12.72 -3.84 2.17
C MET A 125 -14.11 -4.14 1.57
N PRO A 126 -14.88 -3.10 1.20
CA PRO A 126 -16.20 -3.29 0.61
C PRO A 126 -16.15 -3.97 -0.77
N TYR A 127 -15.06 -3.76 -1.50
CA TYR A 127 -14.83 -4.31 -2.83
C TYR A 127 -13.40 -4.87 -2.96
N GLU A 128 -13.15 -5.70 -3.96
CA GLU A 128 -11.84 -6.30 -4.17
C GLU A 128 -10.84 -5.31 -4.80
N VAL A 129 -9.55 -5.57 -4.61
CA VAL A 129 -8.48 -4.87 -5.34
C VAL A 129 -8.49 -5.32 -6.80
N ARG A 130 -8.52 -4.38 -7.74
CA ARG A 130 -8.52 -4.68 -9.18
C ARG A 130 -7.17 -4.39 -9.82
N LEU A 131 -6.87 -5.14 -10.88
CA LEU A 131 -5.80 -4.88 -11.82
C LEU A 131 -6.43 -4.73 -13.21
N ASP A 132 -6.51 -3.49 -13.70
CA ASP A 132 -7.07 -3.19 -15.03
C ASP A 132 -5.97 -2.54 -15.88
N SER A 133 -5.55 -3.19 -16.97
CA SER A 133 -4.44 -2.74 -17.85
C SER A 133 -3.18 -2.33 -17.08
N ASP A 134 -2.68 -3.23 -16.22
CA ASP A 134 -1.50 -3.03 -15.36
C ASP A 134 -1.64 -1.93 -14.29
N ILE A 135 -2.85 -1.41 -14.07
CA ILE A 135 -3.13 -0.37 -13.09
C ILE A 135 -3.89 -0.99 -11.92
N VAL A 136 -3.26 -0.95 -10.74
CA VAL A 136 -3.88 -1.39 -9.50
C VAL A 136 -4.82 -0.30 -8.99
N LYS A 137 -6.08 -0.68 -8.79
CA LYS A 137 -7.09 0.17 -8.15
C LYS A 137 -7.57 -0.45 -6.85
N VAL A 138 -7.73 0.38 -5.82
CA VAL A 138 -8.18 -0.06 -4.50
C VAL A 138 -9.39 0.75 -4.05
N PRO A 139 -10.29 0.16 -3.26
CA PRO A 139 -11.38 0.89 -2.60
C PRO A 139 -10.84 2.02 -1.73
N THR A 140 -11.41 3.21 -1.89
CA THR A 140 -11.00 4.40 -1.13
C THR A 140 -11.23 4.27 0.38
N GLN A 141 -12.20 3.46 0.78
CA GLN A 141 -12.58 3.22 2.18
C GLN A 141 -11.43 2.63 3.00
N VAL A 142 -10.48 1.91 2.40
CA VAL A 142 -9.33 1.35 3.14
C VAL A 142 -8.42 2.42 3.74
N PHE A 143 -8.46 3.64 3.22
CA PHE A 143 -7.67 4.76 3.71
C PHE A 143 -8.34 5.52 4.85
N VAL A 144 -9.67 5.34 5.03
CA VAL A 144 -10.42 5.96 6.13
C VAL A 144 -9.87 5.45 7.45
N ASP A 145 -9.52 6.39 8.33
CA ASP A 145 -8.88 6.18 9.63
C ASP A 145 -7.52 5.45 9.66
N SER A 146 -7.04 4.92 8.53
CA SER A 146 -5.74 4.27 8.40
C SER A 146 -4.57 5.26 8.43
N LEU A 147 -4.77 6.50 7.93
CA LEU A 147 -3.75 7.54 7.88
C LEU A 147 -3.81 8.41 9.14
N LYS A 148 -2.80 8.30 10.02
CA LYS A 148 -2.82 8.91 11.37
C LYS A 148 -2.96 10.44 11.37
N ARG A 149 -2.36 11.12 10.39
CA ARG A 149 -2.31 12.59 10.31
C ARG A 149 -3.40 13.19 9.44
N TYR A 150 -4.24 12.34 8.86
CA TYR A 150 -5.15 12.73 7.79
C TYR A 150 -6.60 12.38 8.12
N ASP A 151 -7.51 13.28 7.72
CA ASP A 151 -8.91 12.93 7.50
C ASP A 151 -9.08 12.47 6.05
N VAL A 152 -9.69 11.30 5.86
CA VAL A 152 -10.08 10.81 4.54
C VAL A 152 -11.59 10.85 4.46
N LEU A 153 -12.11 11.69 3.58
CA LEU A 153 -13.53 11.87 3.31
C LEU A 153 -13.86 11.19 1.99
N VAL A 154 -14.71 10.16 2.06
CA VAL A 154 -15.20 9.46 0.87
C VAL A 154 -16.67 9.84 0.67
N PHE A 155 -16.98 10.33 -0.51
CA PHE A 155 -18.32 10.58 -1.01
C PHE A 155 -18.55 9.66 -2.21
N ASP A 156 -19.80 9.48 -2.65
CA ASP A 156 -20.18 8.55 -3.73
C ASP A 156 -19.26 8.58 -4.96
N GLN A 157 -18.79 9.77 -5.35
CA GLN A 157 -18.00 9.97 -6.57
C GLN A 157 -16.66 10.69 -6.33
N ARG A 158 -16.23 10.87 -5.08
CA ARG A 158 -14.98 11.58 -4.79
C ARG A 158 -14.38 11.17 -3.46
N ALA A 159 -13.06 11.22 -3.38
CA ALA A 159 -12.31 11.08 -2.15
C ALA A 159 -11.43 12.32 -1.95
N VAL A 160 -11.41 12.85 -0.73
CA VAL A 160 -10.57 13.97 -0.35
C VAL A 160 -9.82 13.63 0.94
N VAL A 161 -8.52 13.86 0.94
CA VAL A 161 -7.61 13.60 2.04
C VAL A 161 -7.06 14.93 2.53
N PHE A 162 -7.17 15.22 3.82
CA PHE A 162 -6.71 16.48 4.43
C PHE A 162 -5.71 16.18 5.55
N ARG A 163 -4.53 16.80 5.50
CA ARG A 163 -3.56 16.81 6.59
C ARG A 163 -4.11 17.73 7.68
N GLU A 164 -4.05 17.31 8.94
CA GLU A 164 -4.73 17.90 10.12
C GLU A 164 -6.06 17.23 10.48
N LYS A 165 -5.95 15.93 10.79
CA LYS A 165 -7.05 15.11 11.33
C LYS A 165 -7.85 15.84 12.40
N GLY A 166 -9.17 15.87 12.26
CA GLY A 166 -10.12 16.45 13.20
C GLY A 166 -10.37 17.95 13.06
N LYS A 167 -9.70 18.66 12.14
CA LYS A 167 -9.92 20.10 11.93
C LYS A 167 -10.81 20.45 10.75
N VAL A 168 -11.17 19.47 9.92
CA VAL A 168 -12.10 19.69 8.81
C VAL A 168 -13.51 19.53 9.33
N GLU A 169 -14.25 20.64 9.40
CA GLU A 169 -15.70 20.61 9.63
C GLU A 169 -16.38 20.08 8.38
N VAL A 170 -16.73 18.80 8.44
CA VAL A 170 -17.42 18.14 7.34
C VAL A 170 -18.92 18.42 7.49
N GLY A 171 -19.41 19.46 6.83
CA GLY A 171 -20.85 19.71 6.75
C GLY A 171 -21.56 18.49 6.17
N GLN A 172 -22.38 17.80 6.98
CA GLN A 172 -23.23 16.64 6.65
C GLN A 172 -22.68 15.65 5.60
N ALA A 173 -21.37 15.42 5.50
CA ALA A 173 -20.92 14.23 4.78
C ALA A 173 -21.08 13.05 5.73
N GLN A 174 -21.78 12.02 5.28
CA GLN A 174 -21.82 10.76 6.00
C GLN A 174 -20.38 10.29 6.20
N ARG A 175 -19.97 10.24 7.47
CA ARG A 175 -18.92 9.31 7.89
C ARG A 175 -19.54 7.93 7.73
N ILE A 176 -19.27 7.29 6.60
CA ILE A 176 -19.72 5.92 6.29
C ILE A 176 -18.81 4.94 7.02
#